data_AF-A0A814ULG9-F1
#
_entry.id   AF-A0A814ULG9-F1
#
_cell.length_a   1.000
_cell.length_b   1.000
_cell.length_c   1.000
_cell.angle_alpha   90.00
_cell.angle_beta   90.00
_cell.angle_gamma   90.00
#
_symmetry.space_group_name_H-M   'P 1'
#
loop_
_entity.id
_entity.type
_entity.pdbx_description
1 polymer ?
#
loop_
_entity_poly.entity_id
_entity_poly.type
_entity_poly.pdbx_seq_one_letter_code
_entity_poly.pdbx_strand_id
1 'polypeptide(L)'
;MAYSVNQTSNSKLPLVPGIQTLMTYDGYRKFFGDCNDSSDIFSHQAALFNKCQANQWINTLKSSGFYDWIKPLVEMRDKFSQRREFTKDNCVTLMQFYSLLENVFRNTLLYPYISAYRTINKDCGRYRSFIEPHETKMPFQELQFNSTGPNLLTYTEIDPQRTIIYALTCSIFYHHDLAKLQNHYVESTRRQYSN
;
A
#
# COMPACT_ATOMS: atom_id res chain seq x y z
N MET A 1 -23.85 -6.59 -34.98
CA MET A 1 -24.17 -5.93 -33.70
C MET A 1 -22.91 -5.25 -33.21
N ALA A 2 -22.86 -3.92 -33.29
CA ALA A 2 -21.73 -3.11 -32.85
C ALA A 2 -21.89 -2.81 -31.36
N TYR A 3 -20.93 -3.20 -30.54
CA TYR A 3 -20.87 -2.78 -29.14
C TYR A 3 -20.37 -1.32 -29.10
N SER A 4 -21.25 -0.40 -28.72
CA SER A 4 -20.86 0.98 -28.44
C SER A 4 -20.04 1.01 -27.15
N VAL A 5 -18.77 1.37 -27.28
CA VAL A 5 -17.93 1.72 -26.14
C VAL A 5 -18.48 3.02 -25.58
N ASN A 6 -19.22 2.93 -24.47
CA ASN A 6 -19.59 4.10 -23.69
C ASN A 6 -18.31 4.72 -23.10
N GLN A 7 -17.82 5.75 -23.78
CA GLN A 7 -16.91 6.73 -23.21
C GLN A 7 -17.65 7.52 -22.15
N THR A 8 -17.62 7.06 -20.90
CA THR A 8 -18.11 7.84 -19.77
C THR A 8 -16.96 8.58 -19.10
N SER A 9 -17.02 9.91 -19.24
CA SER A 9 -16.61 10.89 -18.24
C SER A 9 -15.11 11.02 -17.92
N ASN A 10 -14.46 11.93 -18.65
CA ASN A 10 -13.26 12.66 -18.22
C ASN A 10 -13.54 13.44 -16.92
N SER A 11 -13.42 12.81 -15.76
CA SER A 11 -13.18 13.53 -14.50
C SER A 11 -11.68 13.65 -14.29
N LYS A 12 -11.08 14.71 -14.82
CA LYS A 12 -9.70 15.12 -14.50
C LYS A 12 -9.66 15.63 -13.05
N LEU A 13 -9.74 14.73 -12.09
CA LEU A 13 -9.18 14.96 -10.76
C LEU A 13 -7.67 15.02 -10.94
N PRO A 14 -6.95 15.97 -10.31
CA PRO A 14 -5.50 16.02 -10.41
C PRO A 14 -4.94 14.87 -9.57
N LEU A 15 -4.92 13.68 -10.16
CA LEU A 15 -3.92 12.68 -9.79
C LEU A 15 -2.58 13.39 -9.86
N VAL A 16 -1.76 13.27 -8.82
CA VAL A 16 -0.38 13.77 -8.84
C VAL A 16 0.21 13.33 -10.19
N PRO A 17 0.63 14.26 -11.06
CA PRO A 17 1.15 13.92 -12.38
C PRO A 17 2.18 12.79 -12.25
N GLY A 18 1.91 11.65 -12.89
CA GLY A 18 2.70 10.42 -12.74
C GLY A 18 1.89 9.22 -12.22
N ILE A 19 0.98 9.37 -11.24
CA ILE A 19 0.27 8.22 -10.67
C ILE A 19 -0.67 7.54 -11.68
N GLN A 20 -1.32 8.32 -12.56
CA GLN A 20 -2.14 7.76 -13.65
C GLN A 20 -1.35 6.82 -14.55
N THR A 21 -0.09 7.16 -14.85
CA THR A 21 0.75 6.31 -15.69
C THR A 21 1.09 4.99 -15.00
N LEU A 22 1.20 4.99 -13.67
CA LEU A 22 1.46 3.79 -12.86
C LEU A 22 0.24 2.86 -12.74
N MET A 23 -0.97 3.32 -13.07
CA MET A 23 -2.18 2.48 -13.01
C MET A 23 -2.26 1.48 -14.19
N THR A 24 -1.30 1.52 -15.11
CA THR A 24 -1.15 0.55 -16.20
C THR A 24 0.01 -0.39 -15.91
N TYR A 25 -0.06 -1.63 -16.38
CA TYR A 25 1.02 -2.60 -16.18
C TYR A 25 2.35 -2.11 -16.75
N ASP A 26 2.35 -1.59 -17.98
CA ASP A 26 3.56 -1.08 -18.63
C ASP A 26 4.14 0.14 -17.92
N GLY A 27 3.29 1.08 -17.49
CA GLY A 27 3.75 2.26 -16.76
C GLY A 27 4.29 1.91 -15.37
N TYR A 28 3.64 0.97 -14.66
CA TYR A 28 4.14 0.45 -13.38
C TYR A 28 5.50 -0.24 -13.55
N ARG A 29 5.61 -1.15 -14.52
CA ARG A 29 6.83 -1.89 -14.80
C ARG A 29 7.95 -0.97 -15.25
N LYS A 30 7.69 0.01 -16.13
CA LYS A 30 8.70 0.98 -16.55
C LYS A 30 9.21 1.81 -15.37
N PHE A 31 8.32 2.17 -14.45
CA PHE A 31 8.71 2.98 -13.30
C PHE A 31 9.57 2.22 -12.29
N PHE A 32 9.20 0.97 -11.96
CA PHE A 32 9.90 0.18 -10.94
C PHE A 32 10.94 -0.79 -11.50
N GLY A 33 10.87 -1.13 -12.78
CA GLY A 33 11.75 -2.10 -13.43
C GLY A 33 13.18 -1.61 -13.63
N ASP A 34 13.40 -0.29 -13.60
CA ASP A 34 14.71 0.34 -13.71
C ASP A 34 15.39 0.58 -12.35
N CYS A 35 14.73 0.21 -11.24
CA CYS A 35 15.32 0.35 -9.89
C CYS A 35 16.35 -0.76 -9.64
N ASN A 36 17.56 -0.39 -9.20
CA ASN A 36 18.64 -1.35 -9.00
C ASN A 36 18.60 -2.01 -7.61
N ASP A 37 18.08 -1.29 -6.62
CA ASP A 37 17.98 -1.77 -5.24
C ASP A 37 16.78 -1.18 -4.47
N SER A 38 16.63 -1.60 -3.21
CA SER A 38 15.55 -1.14 -2.33
C SER A 38 15.62 0.36 -2.00
N SER A 39 16.81 0.97 -2.03
CA SER A 39 17.00 2.40 -1.78
C SER A 39 16.49 3.22 -2.97
N ASP A 40 16.77 2.77 -4.19
CA ASP A 40 16.22 3.37 -5.41
C ASP A 40 14.70 3.33 -5.38
N ILE A 41 14.11 2.17 -5.08
CA ILE A 41 12.65 2.01 -4.99
C ILE A 41 12.06 2.99 -3.98
N PHE A 42 12.63 3.05 -2.76
CA PHE A 42 12.14 3.94 -1.72
C PHE A 42 12.24 5.42 -2.12
N SER A 43 13.32 5.81 -2.79
CA SER A 43 13.55 7.18 -3.24
C SER A 43 12.53 7.59 -4.31
N HIS A 44 12.26 6.70 -5.26
CA HIS A 44 11.24 6.88 -6.30
C HIS A 44 9.83 6.99 -5.70
N GLN A 45 9.49 6.10 -4.76
CA GLN A 45 8.21 6.14 -4.05
C GLN A 45 8.06 7.42 -3.23
N ALA A 46 9.10 7.83 -2.50
CA ALA A 46 9.09 9.06 -1.71
C ALA A 46 8.89 10.30 -2.60
N ALA A 47 9.57 10.38 -3.75
CA ALA A 47 9.43 11.49 -4.68
C ALA A 47 8.00 11.68 -5.21
N LEU A 48 7.29 10.58 -5.45
CA LEU A 48 5.91 10.58 -5.93
C LEU A 48 4.87 10.73 -4.82
N PHE A 49 5.01 9.95 -3.74
CA PHE A 49 3.94 9.73 -2.77
C PHE A 49 4.05 10.62 -1.54
N ASN A 50 5.21 11.21 -1.21
CA ASN A 50 5.30 12.18 -0.09
C ASN A 50 4.39 13.40 -0.31
N LYS A 51 4.06 13.72 -1.57
CA LYS A 51 3.13 14.81 -1.92
C LYS A 51 1.67 14.34 -2.04
N CYS A 52 1.42 13.04 -2.00
CA CYS A 52 0.09 12.46 -2.14
C CYS A 52 -0.54 12.27 -0.75
N GLN A 53 -1.63 12.98 -0.47
CA GLN A 53 -2.38 12.74 0.75
C GLN A 53 -3.25 11.48 0.62
N ALA A 54 -3.25 10.60 1.62
CA ALA A 54 -4.05 9.38 1.60
C ALA A 54 -5.54 9.64 1.30
N ASN A 55 -6.12 10.72 1.81
CA ASN A 55 -7.52 11.08 1.56
C ASN A 55 -7.78 11.46 0.10
N GLN A 56 -6.83 12.12 -0.57
CA GLN A 56 -6.94 12.47 -1.99
C GLN A 56 -6.89 11.20 -2.86
N TRP A 57 -6.00 10.26 -2.52
CA TRP A 57 -5.93 8.95 -3.17
C TRP A 57 -7.24 8.17 -3.01
N ILE A 58 -7.76 8.06 -1.78
CA ILE A 58 -9.03 7.38 -1.50
C ILE A 58 -10.18 7.99 -2.31
N ASN A 59 -10.29 9.32 -2.34
CA ASN A 59 -11.34 10.00 -3.11
C ASN A 59 -11.21 9.74 -4.60
N THR A 60 -9.98 9.69 -5.12
CA THR A 60 -9.72 9.34 -6.52
C THR A 60 -10.21 7.93 -6.83
N LEU A 61 -9.86 6.94 -6.00
CA LEU A 61 -10.31 5.56 -6.21
C LEU A 61 -11.83 5.39 -6.09
N LYS A 62 -12.50 6.19 -5.25
CA LYS A 62 -13.97 6.27 -5.22
C LYS A 62 -14.53 6.74 -6.55
N SER A 63 -14.01 7.83 -7.09
CA SER A 63 -14.46 8.37 -8.38
C SER A 63 -14.13 7.45 -9.57
N SER A 64 -13.07 6.66 -9.48
CA SER A 64 -12.66 5.70 -10.52
C SER A 64 -13.31 4.31 -10.40
N GLY A 65 -14.15 4.07 -9.38
CA GLY A 65 -14.82 2.77 -9.19
C GLY A 65 -13.93 1.65 -8.63
N PHE A 66 -12.73 1.97 -8.13
CA PHE A 66 -11.79 1.00 -7.56
C PHE A 66 -11.81 0.95 -6.02
N TYR A 67 -12.67 1.74 -5.38
CA TYR A 67 -12.69 1.84 -3.92
C TYR A 67 -12.99 0.51 -3.22
N ASP A 68 -13.91 -0.29 -3.76
CA ASP A 68 -14.28 -1.56 -3.12
C ASP A 68 -13.10 -2.53 -3.04
N TRP A 69 -12.13 -2.42 -3.95
CA TRP A 69 -10.91 -3.23 -3.91
C TRP A 69 -10.05 -2.87 -2.69
N ILE A 70 -9.90 -1.59 -2.39
CA ILE A 70 -9.01 -1.10 -1.33
C ILE A 70 -9.70 -0.90 0.02
N LYS A 71 -11.03 -1.05 0.07
CA LYS A 71 -11.85 -0.86 1.27
C LYS A 71 -11.28 -1.61 2.49
N PRO A 72 -10.82 -2.87 2.40
CA PRO A 72 -10.23 -3.57 3.55
C PRO A 72 -8.98 -2.88 4.11
N LEU A 73 -8.13 -2.29 3.26
CA LEU A 73 -6.95 -1.53 3.69
C LEU A 73 -7.35 -0.23 4.41
N VAL A 74 -8.37 0.46 3.91
CA VAL A 74 -8.90 1.69 4.51
C VAL A 74 -9.51 1.39 5.89
N GLU A 75 -10.35 0.37 5.97
CA GLU A 75 -11.01 -0.02 7.23
C GLU A 75 -10.00 -0.47 8.29
N MET A 76 -8.98 -1.23 7.89
CA MET A 76 -7.90 -1.61 8.78
C MET A 76 -7.14 -0.36 9.27
N ARG A 77 -6.79 0.56 8.37
CA ARG A 77 -6.16 1.83 8.74
C ARG A 77 -7.00 2.60 9.76
N ASP A 78 -8.30 2.72 9.52
CA ASP A 78 -9.23 3.46 10.37
C ASP A 78 -9.36 2.80 11.75
N LYS A 79 -9.35 1.46 11.83
CA LYS A 79 -9.32 0.71 13.11
C LYS A 79 -8.07 1.06 13.93
N PHE A 80 -6.91 1.19 13.30
CA PHE A 80 -5.66 1.58 13.98
C PHE A 80 -5.54 3.10 14.23
N SER A 81 -6.31 3.92 13.52
CA SER A 81 -6.23 5.39 13.54
C SER A 81 -7.35 6.07 14.35
N GLN A 82 -8.20 5.32 15.06
CA GLN A 82 -9.27 5.92 15.87
C GLN A 82 -8.64 6.90 16.88
N ARG A 83 -9.17 8.13 16.92
CA ARG A 83 -8.53 9.34 17.52
C ARG A 83 -8.06 9.24 18.98
N ARG A 84 -8.39 8.17 19.71
CA ARG A 84 -7.94 7.92 21.08
C ARG A 84 -6.77 6.92 21.18
N GLU A 85 -6.38 6.27 20.09
CA GLU A 85 -5.40 5.18 20.04
C GLU A 85 -4.27 5.41 19.02
N PHE A 86 -4.06 6.63 18.50
CA PHE A 86 -2.88 6.89 17.68
C PHE A 86 -1.62 6.84 18.57
N THR A 87 -0.98 5.67 18.60
CA THR A 87 0.29 5.43 19.28
C THR A 87 1.40 5.26 18.24
N LYS A 88 2.64 5.54 18.65
CA LYS A 88 3.83 5.25 17.84
C LYS A 88 3.80 3.80 17.35
N ASP A 89 3.46 2.86 18.24
CA ASP A 89 3.49 1.43 17.93
C ASP A 89 2.44 1.06 16.88
N ASN A 90 1.22 1.58 16.99
CA ASN A 90 0.18 1.38 15.97
C ASN A 90 0.61 1.92 14.60
N CYS A 91 1.25 3.09 14.58
CA CYS A 91 1.76 3.69 13.34
C CYS A 91 2.90 2.86 12.72
N VAL A 92 3.84 2.38 13.54
CA VAL A 92 4.93 1.50 13.08
C VAL A 92 4.36 0.18 12.55
N THR A 93 3.42 -0.45 13.26
CA THR A 93 2.74 -1.66 12.81
C THR A 93 2.08 -1.47 11.43
N LEU A 94 1.31 -0.40 11.25
CA LEU A 94 0.68 -0.08 9.96
C LEU A 94 1.72 0.07 8.85
N MET A 95 2.78 0.85 9.09
CA MET A 95 3.86 1.04 8.12
C MET A 95 4.54 -0.30 7.77
N GLN A 96 4.81 -1.13 8.78
CA GLN A 96 5.44 -2.43 8.56
C GLN A 96 4.55 -3.36 7.74
N PHE A 97 3.24 -3.34 7.99
CA PHE A 97 2.25 -4.09 7.22
C PHE A 97 2.17 -3.62 5.77
N TYR A 98 2.00 -2.31 5.54
CA TYR A 98 1.91 -1.78 4.17
C TYR A 98 3.17 -2.04 3.36
N SER A 99 4.35 -1.86 3.95
CA SER A 99 5.60 -2.13 3.23
C SER A 99 5.81 -3.63 2.97
N LEU A 100 5.30 -4.53 3.83
CA LEU A 100 5.32 -5.97 3.56
C LEU A 100 4.41 -6.31 2.37
N LEU A 101 3.16 -5.84 2.39
CA LEU A 101 2.19 -6.09 1.33
C LEU A 101 2.63 -5.49 -0.02
N GLU A 102 3.08 -4.24 0.00
CA GLU A 102 3.55 -3.54 -1.18
C GLU A 102 4.70 -4.30 -1.85
N ASN A 103 5.64 -4.84 -1.07
CA ASN A 103 6.72 -5.65 -1.60
C ASN A 103 6.21 -6.91 -2.29
N VAL A 104 5.23 -7.62 -1.71
CA VAL A 104 4.61 -8.79 -2.33
C VAL A 104 3.90 -8.40 -3.64
N PHE A 105 3.09 -7.35 -3.63
CA PHE A 105 2.34 -6.91 -4.82
C PHE A 105 3.26 -6.45 -5.93
N ARG A 106 4.27 -5.63 -5.63
CA ARG A 106 5.27 -5.19 -6.61
C ARG A 106 6.03 -6.36 -7.20
N ASN A 107 6.53 -7.28 -6.38
CA ASN A 107 7.32 -8.40 -6.90
C ASN A 107 6.45 -9.37 -7.70
N THR A 108 5.16 -9.53 -7.34
CA THR A 108 4.18 -10.29 -8.14
C THR A 108 4.05 -9.73 -9.56
N LEU A 109 4.09 -8.41 -9.71
CA LEU A 109 3.98 -7.72 -11.00
C LEU A 109 5.28 -7.76 -11.80
N LEU A 110 6.42 -7.51 -11.15
CA LEU A 110 7.73 -7.39 -11.81
C LEU A 110 8.36 -8.74 -12.14
N TYR A 111 8.12 -9.75 -11.30
CA TYR A 111 8.75 -11.06 -11.37
C TYR A 111 7.72 -12.19 -11.25
N PRO A 112 6.70 -12.23 -12.13
CA PRO A 112 5.56 -13.14 -11.97
C PRO A 112 5.93 -14.63 -12.04
N TYR A 113 7.10 -14.96 -12.59
CA TYR A 113 7.62 -16.32 -12.73
C TYR A 113 8.29 -16.86 -11.45
N ILE A 114 8.54 -16.02 -10.44
CA ILE A 114 9.13 -16.43 -9.16
C ILE A 114 8.01 -16.61 -8.14
N SER A 115 7.58 -17.85 -7.93
CA SER A 115 6.46 -18.18 -7.03
C SER A 115 6.68 -17.68 -5.59
N ALA A 116 7.91 -17.77 -5.08
CA ALA A 116 8.26 -17.35 -3.74
C ALA A 116 7.97 -15.87 -3.44
N TYR A 117 7.94 -15.00 -4.47
CA TYR A 117 7.65 -13.57 -4.29
C TYR A 117 6.18 -13.24 -4.06
N ARG A 118 5.28 -14.21 -4.23
CA ARG A 118 3.86 -14.09 -3.90
C ARG A 118 3.56 -14.47 -2.46
N THR A 119 4.56 -14.94 -1.71
CA THR A 119 4.36 -15.57 -0.41
C THR A 119 4.96 -14.76 0.73
N ILE A 120 4.22 -14.66 1.83
CA ILE A 120 4.69 -14.14 3.12
C ILE A 120 5.00 -15.34 4.01
N ASN A 121 6.24 -15.40 4.50
CA ASN A 121 6.65 -16.34 5.52
C ASN A 121 6.35 -15.77 6.91
N LYS A 122 5.41 -16.41 7.64
CA LYS A 122 5.02 -16.01 9.00
C LYS A 122 6.15 -16.19 10.02
N ASP A 123 7.13 -17.06 9.74
CA ASP A 123 8.28 -17.26 10.60
C ASP A 123 9.33 -16.14 10.50
N CYS A 124 9.20 -15.23 9.53
CA CYS A 124 10.16 -14.14 9.42
C CYS A 124 10.02 -13.16 10.59
N GLY A 125 11.16 -12.65 11.08
CA GLY A 125 11.18 -11.77 12.26
C GLY A 125 10.27 -10.55 12.12
N ARG A 126 10.20 -9.96 10.91
CA ARG A 126 9.31 -8.83 10.63
C ARG A 126 7.83 -9.18 10.82
N TYR A 127 7.40 -10.36 10.40
CA TYR A 127 6.02 -10.80 10.58
C TYR A 127 5.71 -11.01 12.06
N ARG A 128 6.55 -11.77 12.76
CA ARG A 128 6.39 -12.07 14.19
C ARG A 128 6.37 -10.82 15.06
N SER A 129 7.26 -9.85 14.79
CA SER A 129 7.38 -8.66 15.63
C SER A 129 6.25 -7.65 15.45
N PHE A 130 5.73 -7.48 14.23
CA PHE A 130 4.82 -6.36 13.93
C PHE A 130 3.42 -6.81 13.49
N ILE A 131 3.30 -7.98 12.87
CA ILE A 131 2.06 -8.40 12.22
C ILE A 131 1.34 -9.46 13.04
N GLU A 132 2.05 -10.48 13.52
CA GLU A 132 1.51 -11.58 14.32
C GLU A 132 0.67 -11.11 15.54
N PRO A 133 1.08 -10.09 16.33
CA PRO A 133 0.27 -9.60 17.46
C PRO A 133 -1.09 -9.02 17.06
N HIS A 134 -1.27 -8.74 15.76
CA HIS A 134 -2.44 -8.07 15.21
C HIS A 134 -3.03 -8.83 14.01
N GLU A 135 -2.64 -10.08 13.79
CA GLU A 135 -2.98 -10.84 12.57
C GLU A 135 -4.50 -10.89 12.34
N THR A 136 -5.29 -11.05 13.42
CA THR A 136 -6.77 -11.07 13.37
C THR A 136 -7.40 -9.76 12.89
N LYS A 137 -6.66 -8.65 12.91
CA LYS A 137 -7.09 -7.34 12.40
C LYS A 137 -6.63 -7.10 10.96
N MET A 138 -5.75 -7.94 10.43
CA MET A 138 -5.15 -7.77 9.10
C MET A 138 -6.04 -8.39 8.02
N PRO A 139 -6.38 -7.65 6.94
CA PRO A 139 -7.33 -8.10 5.93
C PRO A 139 -6.71 -9.04 4.89
N PHE A 140 -5.94 -10.04 5.32
CA PHE A 140 -5.21 -10.93 4.40
C PHE A 140 -6.15 -11.67 3.44
N GLN A 141 -7.25 -12.24 3.96
CA GLN A 141 -8.20 -13.01 3.16
C GLN A 141 -8.93 -12.13 2.14
N GLU A 142 -9.37 -10.94 2.57
CA GLU A 142 -10.05 -9.96 1.70
C GLU A 142 -9.12 -9.46 0.59
N LEU A 143 -7.81 -9.42 0.85
CA LEU A 143 -6.76 -9.09 -0.11
C LEU A 143 -6.27 -10.30 -0.92
N GLN A 144 -7.01 -11.41 -0.95
CA GLN A 144 -6.69 -12.60 -1.74
C GLN A 144 -5.39 -13.30 -1.32
N PHE A 145 -5.04 -13.25 -0.03
CA PHE A 145 -4.03 -14.14 0.53
C PHE A 145 -4.68 -15.40 1.10
N ASN A 146 -4.20 -16.55 0.66
CA ASN A 146 -4.63 -17.87 1.14
C ASN A 146 -3.51 -18.55 1.91
N SER A 147 -3.88 -19.26 2.99
CA SER A 147 -2.93 -20.09 3.73
C SER A 147 -2.57 -21.32 2.88
N THR A 148 -1.30 -21.44 2.49
CA THR A 148 -0.78 -22.57 1.70
C THR A 148 0.11 -23.51 2.53
N GLY A 149 -0.06 -23.46 3.85
CA GLY A 149 0.69 -24.18 4.86
C GLY A 149 0.51 -23.53 6.23
N PRO A 150 1.09 -24.08 7.31
CA PRO A 150 0.95 -23.51 8.66
C PRO A 150 1.54 -22.09 8.76
N ASN A 151 2.65 -21.84 8.05
CA ASN A 151 3.45 -20.61 8.22
C ASN A 151 3.54 -19.77 6.93
N LEU A 152 2.72 -20.04 5.92
CA LEU A 152 2.79 -19.36 4.63
C LEU A 152 1.45 -18.77 4.22
N LEU A 153 1.46 -17.48 3.87
CA LEU A 153 0.33 -16.79 3.21
C LEU A 153 0.73 -16.49 1.78
N THR A 154 -0.04 -16.98 0.81
CA THR A 154 0.24 -16.79 -0.62
C THR A 154 -0.82 -15.93 -1.27
N TYR A 155 -0.39 -14.88 -1.96
CA TYR A 155 -1.23 -14.00 -2.76
C TYR A 155 -1.68 -14.70 -4.05
N THR A 156 -3.00 -14.81 -4.27
CA THR A 156 -3.58 -15.60 -5.37
C THR A 156 -4.32 -14.78 -6.43
N GLU A 157 -4.39 -13.46 -6.29
CA GLU A 157 -5.00 -12.61 -7.31
C GLU A 157 -4.26 -12.73 -8.65
N ILE A 158 -5.03 -12.70 -9.73
CA ILE A 158 -4.54 -12.81 -11.11
C ILE A 158 -4.74 -11.53 -11.89
N ASP A 159 -5.64 -10.63 -11.46
CA ASP A 159 -5.89 -9.35 -12.10
C ASP A 159 -4.73 -8.38 -11.80
N PRO A 160 -3.87 -8.07 -12.79
CA PRO A 160 -2.72 -7.20 -12.58
C PRO A 160 -3.14 -5.76 -12.24
N GLN A 161 -4.30 -5.29 -12.72
CA GLN A 161 -4.78 -3.95 -12.40
C GLN A 161 -5.11 -3.85 -10.91
N ARG A 162 -5.77 -4.87 -10.36
CA ARG A 162 -6.05 -4.91 -8.92
C ARG A 162 -4.78 -4.97 -8.09
N THR A 163 -3.80 -5.79 -8.47
CA THR A 163 -2.50 -5.87 -7.79
C THR A 163 -1.75 -4.52 -7.83
N ILE A 164 -1.79 -3.80 -8.95
CA ILE A 164 -1.21 -2.45 -9.08
C ILE A 164 -1.89 -1.48 -8.10
N ILE A 165 -3.22 -1.47 -8.06
CA ILE A 165 -3.97 -0.60 -7.14
C ILE A 165 -3.63 -0.93 -5.68
N TYR A 166 -3.44 -2.20 -5.33
CA TYR A 166 -2.99 -2.62 -4.01
C TYR A 166 -1.58 -2.12 -3.68
N ALA A 167 -0.62 -2.29 -4.60
CA ALA A 167 0.76 -1.84 -4.41
C ALA A 167 0.83 -0.31 -4.21
N LEU A 168 0.14 0.45 -5.07
CA LEU A 168 0.08 1.92 -4.98
C LEU A 168 -0.57 2.37 -3.68
N THR A 169 -1.68 1.74 -3.28
CA THR A 169 -2.38 2.09 -2.03
C THR A 169 -1.50 1.84 -0.81
N CYS A 170 -0.82 0.69 -0.75
CA CYS A 170 0.11 0.39 0.34
C CYS A 170 1.27 1.38 0.38
N SER A 171 1.84 1.74 -0.78
CA SER A 171 2.90 2.75 -0.87
C SER A 171 2.44 4.10 -0.33
N ILE A 172 1.28 4.58 -0.78
CA ILE A 172 0.72 5.88 -0.37
C ILE A 172 0.43 5.89 1.13
N PHE A 173 -0.19 4.83 1.67
CA PHE A 173 -0.49 4.76 3.10
C PHE A 173 0.79 4.69 3.95
N TYR A 174 1.80 3.93 3.51
CA TYR A 174 3.10 3.90 4.16
C TYR A 174 3.71 5.31 4.27
N HIS A 175 3.81 6.04 3.16
CA HIS A 175 4.43 7.38 3.16
C HIS A 175 3.60 8.40 3.94
N HIS A 176 2.27 8.30 3.89
CA HIS A 176 1.37 9.15 4.69
C HIS A 176 1.60 8.95 6.19
N ASP A 177 1.70 7.70 6.64
CA ASP A 177 1.84 7.39 8.06
C ASP A 177 3.29 7.65 8.54
N LEU A 178 4.31 7.48 7.69
CA LEU A 178 5.68 7.92 7.95
C LEU A 178 5.75 9.44 8.22
N ALA A 179 5.11 10.25 7.37
CA ALA A 179 5.09 11.70 7.56
C ALA A 179 4.40 12.11 8.87
N LYS A 180 3.31 11.43 9.25
CA LYS A 180 2.66 11.63 10.56
C LYS A 180 3.58 11.29 11.72
N LEU A 181 4.28 10.16 11.64
CA LEU A 181 5.22 9.73 12.67
C LEU A 181 6.35 10.77 12.86
N GLN A 182 6.93 11.25 11.76
CA GLN A 182 7.97 12.29 11.78
C GLN A 182 7.48 13.58 12.43
N ASN A 183 6.27 14.05 12.10
CA ASN A 183 5.69 15.24 12.72
C ASN A 183 5.46 15.05 14.23
N HIS A 184 5.00 13.87 14.65
CA HIS A 184 4.83 13.55 16.08
C HIS A 184 6.16 13.62 16.85
N TYR A 185 7.25 13.12 16.25
CA TYR A 185 8.59 13.24 16.82
C TYR A 185 9.04 14.70 16.95
N VAL A 186 8.90 15.51 15.88
CA VAL A 186 9.28 16.93 15.93
C VAL A 186 8.49 17.70 17.00
N GLU A 187 7.19 17.45 17.12
CA GLU A 187 6.35 18.10 18.12
C GLU A 187 6.68 17.68 19.56
N SER A 188 6.93 16.38 19.80
CA SER A 188 7.32 15.89 21.12
C SER A 188 8.68 16.45 21.57
N THR A 189 9.66 16.49 20.65
CA THR A 189 10.95 17.12 20.89
C THR A 189 10.81 18.61 21.19
N ARG A 190 10.01 19.37 20.41
CA ARG A 190 9.76 20.79 20.70
C ARG A 190 9.19 21.02 22.10
N ARG A 191 8.24 20.19 22.55
CA ARG A 191 7.66 20.30 23.90
C ARG A 191 8.66 19.98 25.01
N GLN A 192 9.59 19.06 24.79
CA GLN A 192 10.63 18.72 25.77
C GLN A 192 11.66 19.85 25.98
N TYR A 193 11.95 20.63 24.94
CA TYR A 193 12.93 21.73 25.00
C TYR A 193 12.30 23.13 25.11
N SER A 194 10.99 23.24 25.29
CA SER A 194 10.27 24.50 25.54
C SER A 194 9.81 24.68 27.00
N ASN A 195 10.20 23.75 27.88
CA ASN A 195 10.04 23.81 29.34
C ASN A 195 11.42 23.89 30.00
#